data_AF-A0A7J9ERV0-F1
#
_entry.id   AF-A0A7J9ERV0-F1
#
_cell.length_a   1.000
_cell.length_b   1.000
_cell.length_c   1.000
_cell.angle_alpha   90.00
_cell.angle_beta   90.00
_cell.angle_gamma   90.00
#
_symmetry.space_group_name_H-M   'P 1'
#
loop_
_entity.id
_entity.type
_entity.pdbx_description
1 polymer ?
#
loop_
_entity_poly.entity_id
_entity_poly.type
_entity_poly.pdbx_seq_one_letter_code
_entity_poly.pdbx_strand_id
1 'polypeptide(L)' 'MGVEGTLEYISDLLSSMKKKKKKKQTQTVALKIRMDCEGCARKVKKVLSGVKGAKSVDVDLKQQKATVT' A
#
# COMPACT_ATOMS: atom_id res chain seq x y z
N MET A 1 -7.04 48.96 -11.12
CA MET A 1 -7.97 48.46 -10.07
C MET A 1 -8.97 47.54 -10.77
N GLY A 2 -8.99 46.22 -10.67
CA GLY A 2 -8.18 45.24 -9.98
C GLY A 2 -8.69 43.87 -10.46
N VAL A 3 -7.85 43.12 -11.16
CA VAL A 3 -8.09 41.70 -11.50
C VAL A 3 -7.13 40.79 -10.74
N GLU A 4 -6.18 41.36 -9.99
CA GLU A 4 -5.20 40.61 -9.19
C GLU A 4 -5.88 39.71 -8.16
N GLY A 5 -6.96 40.16 -7.52
CA GLY A 5 -7.65 39.38 -6.49
C GLY A 5 -8.43 38.17 -7.01
N THR A 6 -8.90 38.21 -8.26
CA THR A 6 -9.73 37.12 -8.83
C THR A 6 -8.87 35.90 -9.15
N LEU A 7 -7.63 36.10 -9.62
CA LEU A 7 -6.70 35.00 -9.87
C LEU A 7 -6.29 34.28 -8.58
N GLU A 8 -6.07 35.03 -7.50
CA GLU A 8 -5.77 34.46 -6.18
C GLU A 8 -6.93 33.59 -5.67
N TYR A 9 -8.17 34.06 -5.82
CA TYR A 9 -9.39 33.31 -5.44
C TYR A 9 -9.57 32.03 -6.26
N ILE A 10 -9.34 32.09 -7.58
CA ILE A 10 -9.43 30.92 -8.45
C ILE A 10 -8.33 29.89 -8.10
N SER A 11 -7.14 30.36 -7.71
CA SER A 11 -6.03 29.51 -7.29
C SER A 11 -6.32 28.75 -5.99
N ASP A 12 -6.94 29.41 -5.00
CA ASP A 12 -7.34 28.77 -3.75
C ASP A 12 -8.48 27.74 -3.96
N LEU A 13 -9.44 28.05 -4.83
CA LEU A 13 -10.53 27.15 -5.20
C LEU A 13 -10.03 25.89 -5.93
N LEU A 14 -9.09 26.04 -6.87
CA LEU A 14 -8.44 24.91 -7.56
C LEU A 14 -7.56 24.09 -6.61
N SER A 15 -6.94 24.73 -5.63
CA SER A 15 -6.14 24.07 -4.60
C SER A 15 -7.00 23.25 -3.63
N SER A 16 -8.22 23.73 -3.32
CA SER A 16 -9.24 22.97 -2.58
C SER A 16 -9.77 21.76 -3.34
N MET A 17 -9.78 21.77 -4.68
CA MET A 17 -10.16 20.62 -5.51
C MET A 17 -9.06 19.55 -5.60
N LYS A 18 -7.78 19.92 -5.48
CA LYS A 18 -6.64 18.98 -5.40
C LYS A 18 -6.45 18.40 -3.99
N LYS A 19 -7.55 18.14 -3.25
CA LYS A 19 -7.46 17.42 -1.97
C LYS A 19 -6.72 16.12 -2.21
N LYS A 20 -5.52 16.11 -1.64
CA LYS A 20 -4.50 15.08 -1.71
C LYS A 20 -5.17 13.71 -1.66
N LYS A 21 -4.98 12.89 -2.71
CA LYS A 21 -5.03 11.44 -2.56
C LYS A 21 -4.08 11.13 -1.42
N LYS A 22 -4.60 10.96 -0.19
CA LYS A 22 -3.81 10.45 0.93
C LYS A 22 -3.25 9.13 0.40
N LYS A 23 -1.94 9.09 0.14
CA LYS A 23 -1.24 7.85 -0.13
C LYS A 23 -1.53 7.00 1.12
N LYS A 24 -2.44 6.02 1.00
CA LYS A 24 -2.65 5.03 2.06
C LYS A 24 -1.25 4.52 2.39
N GLN A 25 -0.81 4.73 3.64
CA GLN A 25 0.44 4.16 4.12
C GLN A 25 0.38 2.66 3.79
N THR A 26 1.27 2.21 2.92
CA THR A 26 1.47 0.79 2.66
C THR A 26 2.03 0.20 3.95
N GLN A 27 1.19 -0.50 4.69
CA GLN A 27 1.62 -1.20 5.89
C GLN A 27 2.30 -2.48 5.45
N THR A 28 3.61 -2.56 5.68
CA THR A 28 4.36 -3.78 5.45
C THR A 28 4.34 -4.61 6.72
N VAL A 29 3.69 -5.77 6.67
CA VAL A 29 3.61 -6.70 7.80
C VAL A 29 4.52 -7.90 7.53
N ALA A 30 5.43 -8.16 8.46
CA ALA A 30 6.31 -9.32 8.45
C ALA A 30 5.76 -10.40 9.39
N LEU A 31 5.48 -11.58 8.83
CA LEU A 31 5.02 -12.76 9.57
C LEU A 31 6.13 -13.81 9.58
N LYS A 32 6.43 -14.37 10.76
CA LYS A 32 7.35 -15.49 10.91
C LYS A 32 6.56 -16.79 10.85
N ILE A 33 6.84 -17.64 9.86
CA ILE A 33 6.08 -18.85 9.58
C ILE A 33 7.06 -19.99 9.32
N ARG A 34 6.97 -21.07 10.09
CA ARG A 34 7.71 -22.31 9.83
C ARG A 34 7.22 -22.90 8.51
N MET A 35 8.14 -23.09 7.57
CA MET A 35 7.88 -23.70 6.28
C MET A 35 8.89 -24.83 6.09
N ASP A 36 8.39 -26.06 5.99
CA ASP A 36 9.22 -27.27 5.90
C ASP A 36 9.44 -27.73 4.44
N CYS A 37 8.59 -27.29 3.51
CA CYS A 37 8.70 -27.63 2.09
C CYS A 37 8.16 -26.53 1.17
N GLU A 38 8.46 -26.64 -0.12
CA GLU A 38 7.95 -25.73 -1.16
C GLU A 38 6.42 -25.72 -1.25
N GLY A 39 5.78 -26.84 -0.92
CA GLY A 39 4.32 -26.95 -0.84
C GLY A 39 3.72 -26.04 0.24
N CYS A 40 4.38 -25.95 1.40
CA CYS A 40 3.98 -25.06 2.49
C CYS A 40 4.10 -23.59 2.05
N ALA A 41 5.21 -23.21 1.41
CA ALA A 41 5.39 -21.85 0.90
C ALA A 41 4.33 -21.48 -0.15
N ARG A 42 3.98 -22.39 -1.07
CA ARG A 42 2.91 -22.17 -2.05
C ARG A 42 1.54 -21.96 -1.38
N LYS A 43 1.22 -22.75 -0.34
CA LYS A 43 -0.02 -22.56 0.44
C LYS A 43 -0.05 -21.21 1.13
N VAL A 44 1.04 -20.83 1.82
CA VAL A 44 1.16 -19.54 2.51
C VAL A 44 0.98 -18.38 1.53
N LYS A 45 1.66 -18.42 0.39
CA LYS A 45 1.50 -17.40 -0.66
C LYS A 45 0.05 -17.28 -1.14
N LYS A 46 -0.64 -18.41 -1.36
CA LYS A 46 -2.04 -18.42 -1.82
C LYS A 46 -2.98 -17.81 -0.78
N VAL A 47 -2.79 -18.13 0.50
CA VAL A 47 -3.59 -17.58 1.60
C VAL A 47 -3.36 -16.07 1.73
N LEU A 48 -2.11 -15.62 1.77
CA LEU A 48 -1.76 -14.20 1.90
C LEU A 48 -2.23 -13.38 0.69
N SER A 49 -2.24 -13.95 -0.51
CA SER A 49 -2.78 -13.30 -1.72
C SER A 49 -4.30 -13.10 -1.67
N GLY A 50 -5.03 -13.89 -0.88
CA GLY A 50 -6.47 -13.74 -0.69
C GLY A 50 -6.85 -12.72 0.38
N VAL A 51 -5.88 -12.16 1.12
CA VAL A 51 -6.14 -11.21 2.19
C VAL A 51 -6.59 -9.87 1.61
N LYS A 52 -7.74 -9.38 2.08
CA LYS A 52 -8.31 -8.10 1.64
C LYS A 52 -7.35 -6.95 1.98
N GLY A 53 -6.79 -6.33 0.93
CA GLY A 53 -5.86 -5.21 1.07
C GLY A 53 -4.39 -5.55 0.87
N ALA A 54 -4.04 -6.83 0.68
CA ALA A 54 -2.70 -7.22 0.25
C ALA A 54 -2.46 -6.79 -1.21
N LYS A 55 -1.43 -5.95 -1.44
CA LYS A 55 -0.97 -5.55 -2.76
C LYS A 55 0.18 -6.42 -3.24
N SER A 56 1.05 -6.86 -2.34
CA SER A 56 2.22 -7.68 -2.69
C SER A 56 2.52 -8.66 -1.57
N VAL A 57 2.85 -9.88 -1.95
CA VAL A 57 3.18 -10.98 -1.04
C VAL A 57 4.54 -11.53 -1.43
N ASP A 58 5.47 -11.49 -0.49
CA ASP A 58 6.81 -12.04 -0.61
C ASP A 58 7.01 -13.13 0.45
N VAL A 59 7.67 -14.23 0.08
CA VAL A 59 7.83 -15.41 0.95
C VAL A 59 9.25 -15.92 0.87
N ASP A 60 9.98 -15.79 1.98
CA ASP A 60 11.34 -16.28 2.17
C ASP A 60 11.34 -17.64 2.88
N LEU A 61 11.62 -18.72 2.13
CA LEU A 61 11.81 -20.06 2.69
C LEU A 61 13.04 -20.12 3.62
N LYS A 62 14.16 -19.51 3.20
CA LYS A 62 15.43 -19.54 3.94
C LYS A 62 15.32 -18.85 5.31
N GLN A 63 14.53 -17.79 5.39
CA GLN A 63 14.32 -17.01 6.61
C GLN A 63 13.05 -17.41 7.38
N GLN A 64 12.27 -18.36 6.85
CA GLN A 64 10.97 -18.75 7.40
C GLN A 64 10.07 -17.53 7.68
N LYS A 65 9.98 -16.63 6.70
CA LYS A 65 9.32 -15.32 6.82
C LYS A 65 8.44 -15.05 5.61
N ALA A 66 7.30 -14.43 5.83
CA ALA A 66 6.44 -13.91 4.77
C ALA A 66 6.17 -12.43 5.01
N THR A 67 6.23 -11.62 3.96
CA THR A 67 6.03 -10.18 4.01
C THR A 67 4.84 -9.81 3.13
N VAL A 68 3.92 -9.01 3.65
CA VAL A 68 2.75 -8.51 2.92
C VAL A 68 2.78 -6.99 2.91
N THR A 69 2.58 -6.39 1.73
CA THR A 69 2.52 -4.93 1.51
C THR A 69 1.22 -4.54 0.83
#